data_AF-A0AAV9IW03-F1
#
_entry.id   AF-A0AAV9IW03-F1
#
_cell.length_a   1.000
_cell.length_b   1.000
_cell.length_c   1.000
_cell.angle_alpha   90.00
_cell.angle_beta   90.00
_cell.angle_gamma   90.00
#
_symmetry.space_group_name_H-M   'P 1'
#
loop_
_entity.id
_entity.type
_entity.pdbx_description
1 polymer ?
#
loop_
_entity_poly.entity_id
_entity_poly.type
_entity_poly.pdbx_seq_one_letter_code
_entity_poly.pdbx_strand_id
1 'polypeptide(L)'
;MPREVKDTKHFLKLCDRSKGAKVIVKHNLNSVKFKVRCARYLYTMVMHDPQKAQRMKSALAAKLAVEEVHRKSRAASKSKSARKSGGGGLSA
;
A
#
# COMPACT_ATOMS: atom_id res chain seq x y z
N MET A 1 7.52 -5.09 -14.79
CA MET A 1 6.14 -5.17 -15.32
C MET A 1 5.15 -5.43 -14.18
N PRO A 2 4.06 -4.68 -14.06
CA PRO A 2 2.97 -4.99 -13.11
C PRO A 2 2.22 -6.27 -13.50
N ARG A 3 1.64 -6.95 -12.50
CA ARG A 3 0.77 -8.12 -12.72
C ARG A 3 -0.55 -7.98 -11.97
N GLU A 4 -1.62 -8.47 -12.56
CA GLU A 4 -2.94 -8.54 -11.93
C GLU A 4 -3.19 -9.94 -11.38
N VAL A 5 -3.86 -10.02 -10.23
CA VAL A 5 -4.27 -11.27 -9.57
C VAL A 5 -5.77 -11.22 -9.35
N LYS A 6 -6.50 -12.20 -9.87
CA LYS A 6 -7.95 -12.31 -9.75
C LYS A 6 -8.38 -13.16 -8.55
N ASP A 7 -7.62 -14.22 -8.27
CA ASP A 7 -7.95 -15.16 -7.18
C ASP A 7 -7.46 -14.68 -5.81
N THR A 8 -8.39 -14.55 -4.86
CA THR A 8 -8.08 -14.14 -3.48
C THR A 8 -7.11 -15.10 -2.79
N LYS A 9 -7.25 -16.42 -3.00
CA LYS A 9 -6.35 -17.43 -2.42
C LYS A 9 -4.92 -17.26 -2.92
N HIS A 10 -4.75 -16.99 -4.22
CA HIS A 10 -3.44 -16.74 -4.80
C HIS A 10 -2.85 -15.43 -4.26
N PHE A 11 -3.67 -14.39 -4.15
CA PHE A 11 -3.23 -13.11 -3.58
C PHE A 11 -2.70 -13.25 -2.14
N LEU A 12 -3.41 -13.99 -1.27
CA LEU A 12 -2.94 -14.23 0.10
C LEU A 12 -1.61 -14.99 0.15
N LYS A 13 -1.42 -16.01 -0.72
CA LYS A 13 -0.14 -16.71 -0.84
C LYS A 13 1.00 -15.78 -1.28
N LEU A 14 0.73 -14.81 -2.14
CA LEU A 14 1.72 -13.81 -2.57
C LEU A 14 2.09 -12.87 -1.42
N CYS A 15 1.12 -12.47 -0.61
CA CYS A 15 1.34 -11.67 0.60
C CYS A 15 2.21 -12.44 1.61
N ASP A 16 1.88 -13.71 1.90
CA ASP A 16 2.63 -14.54 2.86
C ASP A 16 4.06 -14.83 2.39
N ARG A 17 4.29 -14.99 1.08
CA ARG A 17 5.64 -15.20 0.49
C ARG A 17 6.54 -13.97 0.65
N SER A 18 5.95 -12.77 0.68
CA SER A 18 6.66 -11.51 0.68
C SER A 18 6.80 -10.95 2.10
N LYS A 19 7.54 -11.66 2.96
CA LYS A 19 7.78 -11.23 4.35
C LYS A 19 8.38 -9.82 4.38
N GLY A 20 7.77 -8.92 5.16
CA GLY A 20 8.19 -7.51 5.27
C GLY A 20 7.73 -6.60 4.13
N ALA A 21 6.99 -7.10 3.14
CA ALA A 21 6.43 -6.25 2.11
C ALA A 21 5.25 -5.42 2.62
N LYS A 22 5.17 -4.20 2.10
CA LYS A 22 4.07 -3.28 2.36
C LYS A 22 2.93 -3.53 1.37
N VAL A 23 1.71 -3.56 1.88
CA VAL A 23 0.50 -3.56 1.05
C VAL A 23 0.01 -2.13 0.90
N ILE A 24 -0.08 -1.66 -0.33
CA ILE A 24 -0.64 -0.36 -0.68
C ILE A 24 -2.12 -0.57 -1.02
N VAL A 25 -3.00 -0.04 -0.18
CA VAL A 25 -4.44 -0.05 -0.41
C VAL A 25 -4.84 1.26 -1.06
N LYS A 26 -5.21 1.20 -2.34
CA LYS A 26 -5.65 2.37 -3.09
C LYS A 26 -7.17 2.36 -3.23
N HIS A 27 -7.81 3.35 -2.63
CA HIS A 27 -9.23 3.63 -2.80
C HIS A 27 -9.44 4.42 -4.10
N ASN A 28 -10.27 3.89 -5.00
CA ASN A 28 -10.84 4.60 -6.15
C ASN A 28 -12.34 4.78 -5.92
N LEU A 29 -13.00 5.49 -6.83
CA LEU A 29 -14.44 5.77 -6.74
C LEU A 29 -15.28 4.48 -6.60
N ASN A 30 -15.04 3.50 -7.48
CA ASN A 30 -15.88 2.28 -7.57
C ASN A 30 -15.10 0.99 -7.27
N SER A 31 -13.84 1.11 -6.82
CA SER A 31 -13.01 -0.08 -6.58
C SER A 31 -11.88 0.21 -5.59
N VAL A 32 -11.52 -0.81 -4.83
CA VAL A 32 -10.34 -0.82 -3.98
C VAL A 32 -9.28 -1.70 -4.64
N LYS A 33 -8.06 -1.19 -4.75
CA LYS A 33 -6.93 -1.93 -5.32
C LYS A 33 -5.92 -2.24 -4.23
N PHE A 34 -5.69 -3.52 -3.97
CA PHE A 34 -4.64 -4.01 -3.09
C PHE A 34 -3.38 -4.24 -3.90
N LYS A 35 -2.33 -3.47 -3.64
CA LYS A 35 -1.05 -3.58 -4.34
C LYS A 35 0.02 -4.10 -3.40
N VAL A 36 0.65 -5.22 -3.71
CA VAL A 36 1.77 -5.76 -2.94
C VAL A 36 3.04 -5.72 -3.78
N ARG A 37 4.09 -5.11 -3.22
CA ARG A 37 5.40 -5.09 -3.86
C ARG A 37 6.18 -6.33 -3.45
N CYS A 38 6.46 -7.19 -4.42
CA CYS A 38 7.40 -8.30 -4.26
C CYS A 38 8.75 -7.93 -4.90
N ALA A 39 9.72 -8.84 -4.82
CA ALA A 39 11.07 -8.63 -5.37
C ALA A 39 11.06 -8.26 -6.86
N ARG A 40 10.33 -9.01 -7.69
CA ARG A 40 10.32 -8.83 -9.16
C ARG A 40 9.12 -8.06 -9.69
N TYR A 41 7.97 -8.18 -9.03
CA TYR A 41 6.70 -7.70 -9.56
C TYR A 41 5.91 -6.91 -8.53
N LEU A 42 5.10 -5.97 -9.04
CA LEU A 42 4.00 -5.36 -8.30
C LEU A 42 2.74 -6.14 -8.64
N TYR A 43 2.17 -6.83 -7.67
CA TYR A 43 0.91 -7.54 -7.85
C TYR A 43 -0.25 -6.66 -7.40
N THR A 44 -1.34 -6.71 -8.16
CA THR A 44 -2.52 -5.89 -7.94
C THR A 44 -3.75 -6.78 -7.93
N MET A 45 -4.54 -6.73 -6.86
CA MET A 45 -5.88 -7.31 -6.81
C MET A 45 -6.91 -6.16 -6.78
N VAL A 46 -7.89 -6.22 -7.68
CA VAL A 46 -8.97 -5.24 -7.78
C VAL A 46 -10.23 -5.84 -7.15
N MET A 47 -10.81 -5.15 -6.18
CA MET A 47 -12.10 -5.51 -5.60
C MET A 47 -13.11 -4.40 -5.83
N HIS A 48 -14.28 -4.77 -6.35
CA HIS A 48 -15.41 -3.87 -6.58
C HIS A 48 -16.35 -3.79 -5.37
N ASP A 49 -16.40 -4.85 -4.57
CA ASP A 49 -17.24 -4.94 -3.39
C ASP A 49 -16.53 -4.31 -2.16
N PRO A 50 -17.09 -3.23 -1.58
CA PRO A 50 -16.45 -2.52 -0.48
C PRO A 50 -16.44 -3.33 0.82
N GLN A 51 -17.45 -4.17 1.09
CA GLN A 51 -17.49 -4.98 2.30
C GLN A 51 -16.43 -6.09 2.26
N LYS A 52 -16.28 -6.76 1.11
CA LYS A 52 -15.22 -7.76 0.93
C LYS A 52 -13.83 -7.12 1.00
N ALA A 53 -13.66 -5.95 0.41
CA ALA A 53 -12.42 -5.20 0.50
C ALA A 53 -12.06 -4.85 1.95
N GLN A 54 -13.03 -4.44 2.78
CA GLN A 54 -12.78 -4.14 4.18
C GLN A 54 -12.33 -5.37 4.97
N ARG A 55 -12.96 -6.53 4.76
CA ARG A 55 -12.54 -7.80 5.37
C ARG A 55 -11.12 -8.20 4.95
N MET A 56 -10.81 -8.06 3.66
CA MET A 56 -9.46 -8.32 3.14
C MET A 56 -8.42 -7.38 3.76
N LYS A 57 -8.74 -6.09 3.90
CA LYS A 57 -7.86 -5.10 4.54
C LYS A 57 -7.55 -5.50 5.98
N SER A 58 -8.56 -5.87 6.77
CA SER A 58 -8.36 -6.32 8.15
C SER A 58 -7.48 -7.56 8.23
N ALA A 59 -7.69 -8.55 7.34
CA ALA A 59 -6.87 -9.75 7.30
C ALA A 59 -5.40 -9.47 6.95
N LEU A 60 -5.14 -8.48 6.09
CA LEU A 60 -3.78 -8.09 5.71
C LEU A 60 -3.10 -7.24 6.78
N ALA A 61 -3.84 -6.35 7.46
CA ALA A 61 -3.30 -5.50 8.52
C ALA A 61 -2.79 -6.29 9.74
N ALA A 62 -3.37 -7.47 10.00
CA ALA A 62 -2.88 -8.36 11.05
C ALA A 62 -1.51 -9.01 10.73
N LYS A 63 -1.16 -9.11 9.44
CA LYS A 63 0.03 -9.84 8.98
C LYS A 63 1.14 -8.94 8.43
N LEU A 64 0.78 -7.79 7.85
CA LEU A 64 1.67 -6.95 7.05
C LEU A 64 1.39 -5.45 7.31
N ALA A 65 2.39 -4.62 7.02
CA ALA A 65 2.22 -3.17 7.06
C ALA A 65 1.32 -2.71 5.89
N VAL A 66 0.26 -1.97 6.23
CA VAL A 66 -0.70 -1.41 5.26
C VAL A 66 -0.49 0.10 5.12
N GLU A 67 -0.39 0.59 3.88
CA GLU A 67 -0.45 2.02 3.57
C GLU A 67 -1.66 2.34 2.69
N GLU A 68 -2.40 3.36 3.10
CA GLU A 68 -3.60 3.78 2.41
C GLU A 68 -3.31 5.00 1.54
N VAL A 69 -3.65 4.89 0.26
CA VAL A 69 -3.40 5.95 -0.72
C VAL A 69 -4.71 6.45 -1.32
N HIS A 70 -5.11 7.63 -0.88
CA HIS A 70 -6.21 8.40 -1.45
C HIS A 70 -5.71 9.22 -2.64
N ARG A 71 -6.59 9.55 -3.61
CA ARG A 71 -6.24 10.53 -4.66
C ARG A 71 -6.04 11.89 -3.97
N LYS A 72 -4.81 12.41 -3.97
CA LYS A 72 -4.56 13.79 -3.53
C LYS A 72 -5.19 14.74 -4.56
N SER A 73 -5.99 15.69 -4.10
CA SER A 73 -6.35 16.83 -4.93
C SER A 73 -5.08 17.65 -5.22
N ARG A 74 -4.97 18.17 -6.44
CA ARG A 74 -3.76 18.89 -6.93
C ARG A 74 -3.44 20.16 -6.13
N ALA A 75 -4.35 20.60 -5.25
CA ALA A 75 -4.22 21.79 -4.42
C ALA A 75 -3.33 21.62 -3.18
N ALA A 76 -3.08 20.40 -2.69
CA ALA A 76 -2.45 20.18 -1.38
C ALA A 76 -0.94 19.83 -1.41
N SER A 77 -0.27 19.79 -2.56
CA SER A 77 1.09 19.23 -2.68
C SER A 77 2.25 20.22 -2.56
N LYS A 78 2.05 21.49 -2.15
CA LYS A 78 3.12 22.49 -2.04
C LYS A 78 3.85 22.59 -0.69
N SER A 79 3.48 21.86 0.38
CA SER A 79 3.98 22.15 1.75
C SER A 79 4.83 21.09 2.46
N LYS A 80 5.29 20.00 1.82
CA LYS A 80 6.09 18.95 2.50
C LYS A 80 7.51 18.73 1.94
N SER A 81 8.18 19.79 1.51
CA SER A 81 9.63 19.77 1.24
C SER A 81 10.34 20.87 2.05
N ALA A 82 10.24 20.80 3.37
CA ALA A 82 11.08 21.56 4.29
C ALA A 82 11.18 20.83 5.62
N ARG A 83 12.14 19.89 5.71
CA ARG A 83 12.81 19.45 6.96
C ARG A 83 13.94 18.50 6.57
N LYS A 84 15.01 19.10 6.03
CA LYS A 84 16.36 18.55 6.15
C LYS A 84 17.36 19.71 6.26
N SER A 85 17.66 20.04 7.52
CA SER A 85 18.85 20.73 8.02
C SER A 85 18.83 20.40 9.52
N GLY A 86 19.77 19.66 10.11
CA GLY A 86 21.22 19.79 10.03
C GLY A 86 21.70 20.34 11.37
N GLY A 87 22.71 19.72 11.97
CA GLY A 87 23.31 20.12 13.27
C GLY A 87 23.24 18.96 14.26
N GLY A 88 24.23 18.07 14.37
CA GLY A 88 25.65 18.37 14.38
C GLY A 88 26.01 18.75 15.82
N GLY A 89 26.51 17.78 16.58
CA GLY A 89 26.97 18.00 17.94
C GLY A 89 28.07 19.04 17.97
N LEU A 90 28.02 19.88 19.00
CA LEU A 90 29.13 20.70 19.45
C LEU A 90 29.18 20.56 20.98
N SER A 91 30.37 20.17 21.42
CA SER A 91 30.86 20.02 22.77
C SER A 91 30.87 21.33 23.57
N ALA A 92 30.59 21.22 24.87
CA ALA A 92 31.36 21.82 25.95
C ALA A 92 31.24 20.91 27.17
#